data_AF-A0A3R9I558-F1
#
_entry.id   AF-A0A3R9I558-F1
#
_cell.length_a   1.000
_cell.length_b   1.000
_cell.length_c   1.000
_cell.angle_alpha   90.00
_cell.angle_beta   90.00
_cell.angle_gamma   90.00
#
_symmetry.space_group_name_H-M   'P 1'
#
loop_
_entity.id
_entity.type
_entity.pdbx_description
1 polymer ?
#
loop_
_entity_poly.entity_id
_entity_poly.type
_entity_poly.pdbx_seq_one_letter_code
_entity_poly.pdbx_strand_id
1 'polypeptide(L)'
;MTTPGKKDPVKVTVELPSGKVITVEVPVNVTPVKEIETPVTKTPLTPEDYTKGIKIPEGGKVTNVENIPDLTTPGKKDPVKVTVELPNGKVITVEVPVNVTPVKEIETPVTSTPLTPEDYTKGIKIPEGGKVTNVENIPDLTTPGKKDPVKVTVELPNGKVIVVEVPVTVTPKATPAPRETVKTTPIVVEVGTPIGKDDVKKHVELPKGAEIVEVGEIPATDTAGQKPSVKVKVKLPSGEIVEVEVPVTVNLDLLLARKKKTNSN
;
A
#
# COMPACT_ATOMS: atom_id res chain seq x y z
N MET A 1 27.09 29.96 7.64
CA MET A 1 27.34 28.51 7.82
C MET A 1 28.57 28.37 8.69
N THR A 2 28.43 27.99 9.97
CA THR A 2 29.60 27.63 10.80
C THR A 2 29.89 26.16 10.57
N THR A 3 30.88 25.90 9.72
CA THR A 3 31.35 24.55 9.36
C THR A 3 31.81 23.80 10.62
N PRO A 4 31.47 22.51 10.80
CA PRO A 4 32.14 21.65 11.76
C PRO A 4 33.66 21.66 11.52
N GLY A 5 34.44 21.98 12.55
CA GLY A 5 35.88 22.19 12.42
C GLY A 5 36.51 22.71 13.72
N LYS A 6 37.84 22.63 13.80
CA LYS A 6 38.67 23.10 14.91
C LYS A 6 38.26 24.53 15.31
N LYS A 7 37.61 24.69 16.47
CA LYS A 7 37.27 26.01 17.02
C LYS A 7 38.50 26.60 17.68
N ASP A 8 38.56 27.93 17.81
CA ASP A 8 39.72 28.60 18.40
C ASP A 8 40.07 27.96 19.76
N PRO A 9 41.35 27.63 20.00
CA PRO A 9 41.80 27.06 21.25
C PRO A 9 41.37 27.91 22.45
N VAL A 10 41.00 27.24 23.53
CA VAL A 10 40.74 27.88 24.83
C VAL A 10 42.08 28.24 25.46
N LYS A 11 42.27 29.52 25.76
CA LYS A 11 43.43 30.00 26.51
C LYS A 11 43.14 29.89 28.01
N VAL A 12 43.88 29.04 28.70
CA VAL A 12 43.88 28.92 30.16
C VAL A 12 45.11 29.64 30.68
N THR A 13 44.94 30.66 31.53
CA THR A 13 46.04 31.34 32.20
C THR A 13 46.26 30.73 33.58
N VAL A 14 47.45 30.17 33.82
CA VAL A 14 47.87 29.66 35.12
C VAL A 14 49.00 30.56 35.64
N GLU A 15 48.82 31.12 36.83
CA GLU A 15 49.85 31.90 37.53
C GLU A 15 50.61 30.98 38.49
N LEU A 16 51.92 30.86 38.27
CA LEU A 16 52.79 30.08 39.15
C LEU A 16 53.13 30.87 40.42
N PRO A 17 53.51 30.21 41.53
CA PRO A 17 53.96 30.87 42.76
C PRO A 17 55.16 31.83 42.57
N SER A 18 55.84 31.74 41.42
CA SER A 18 56.90 32.64 40.98
C SER A 18 56.42 33.93 40.31
N GLY A 19 55.10 34.16 40.19
CA GLY A 19 54.50 35.29 39.48
C GLY A 19 54.51 35.15 37.95
N LYS A 20 54.96 34.00 37.42
CA LYS A 20 54.98 33.74 35.97
C LYS A 20 53.61 33.24 35.50
N VAL A 21 53.02 33.95 34.54
CA VAL A 21 51.77 33.55 33.88
C VAL A 21 52.08 32.64 32.69
N ILE A 22 51.49 31.45 32.65
CA ILE A 22 51.54 30.51 31.53
C ILE A 22 50.17 30.50 30.86
N THR A 23 50.11 30.76 29.56
CA THR A 23 48.89 30.60 28.77
C THR A 23 48.94 29.25 28.05
N VAL A 24 48.08 28.32 28.45
CA VAL A 24 47.92 27.01 27.81
C VAL A 24 46.77 27.09 26.82
N GLU A 25 47.03 26.79 25.56
CA GLU A 25 46.00 26.67 24.52
C GLU A 25 45.44 25.23 24.49
N VAL A 26 44.23 25.04 25.02
CA VAL A 26 43.50 23.78 24.95
C VAL A 26 42.66 23.76 23.67
N PRO A 27 42.95 22.90 22.68
CA PRO A 27 42.18 22.84 21.45
C PRO A 27 40.73 22.39 21.73
N VAL A 28 39.75 23.19 21.33
CA VAL A 28 38.32 22.81 21.40
C VAL A 28 37.93 22.15 20.09
N ASN A 29 37.74 20.83 20.13
CA ASN A 29 37.27 20.06 18.99
C ASN A 29 35.79 19.74 19.17
N VAL A 30 34.91 20.40 18.41
CA VAL A 30 33.49 20.02 18.32
C VAL A 30 33.39 18.97 17.22
N THR A 31 33.07 17.73 17.58
CA THR A 31 32.83 16.68 16.60
C THR A 31 31.57 17.01 15.79
N PRO A 32 31.55 16.74 14.47
CA PRO A 32 30.31 16.80 13.68
C PRO A 32 29.26 15.94 14.37
N VAL A 33 28.09 16.52 14.66
CA VAL A 33 26.99 15.76 15.28
C VAL A 33 26.29 14.99 14.16
N LYS A 34 26.06 13.69 14.38
CA LYS A 34 25.27 12.86 13.46
C LYS A 34 23.86 13.44 13.36
N GLU A 35 23.33 13.53 12.14
CA GLU A 35 21.95 13.93 11.90
C GLU A 35 20.98 13.03 12.67
N ILE A 36 19.98 13.64 13.32
CA ILE A 36 18.90 12.90 13.95
C ILE A 36 17.84 12.63 12.88
N GLU A 37 17.69 11.37 12.54
CA GLU A 37 16.62 10.89 11.66
C GLU A 37 15.52 10.24 12.49
N THR A 38 14.27 10.60 12.22
CA THR A 38 13.09 10.06 12.90
C THR A 38 11.91 9.95 11.93
N PRO A 39 11.07 8.91 11.97
CA PRO A 39 9.80 8.92 11.23
C PRO A 39 8.84 9.97 11.77
N VAL A 40 7.86 10.37 10.95
CA VAL A 40 6.76 11.23 11.39
C VAL A 40 6.16 10.69 12.69
N THR A 41 6.10 11.53 13.70
CA THR A 41 5.58 11.16 15.02
C THR A 41 4.95 12.36 15.71
N LYS A 42 3.97 12.08 16.59
CA LYS A 42 3.41 13.06 17.53
C LYS A 42 4.16 13.09 18.85
N THR A 43 5.11 12.16 19.07
CA THR A 43 5.92 12.12 20.29
C THR A 43 7.03 13.17 20.20
N PRO A 44 7.02 14.22 21.04
CA PRO A 44 8.07 15.23 21.01
C PRO A 44 9.39 14.69 21.59
N LEU A 45 10.51 15.18 21.05
CA LEU A 45 11.84 14.99 21.62
C LEU A 45 12.13 16.09 22.65
N THR A 46 12.86 15.74 23.71
CA THR A 46 13.27 16.69 24.75
C THR A 46 14.64 17.31 24.42
N PRO A 47 15.03 18.44 25.04
CA PRO A 47 16.38 18.99 24.90
C PRO A 47 17.50 17.96 25.09
N GLU A 48 17.36 17.06 26.07
CA GLU A 48 18.32 16.00 26.35
C GLU A 48 18.51 15.03 25.19
N ASP A 49 17.42 14.73 24.45
CA ASP A 49 17.45 13.82 23.30
C ASP A 49 18.35 14.36 22.17
N TYR A 50 18.49 15.68 22.06
CA TYR A 50 19.38 16.35 21.10
C TYR A 50 20.83 16.46 21.59
N THR A 51 21.05 16.48 22.90
CA THR A 51 22.39 16.65 23.48
C THR A 51 23.14 15.33 23.69
N LYS A 52 22.45 14.19 23.78
CA LYS A 52 23.06 12.85 24.01
C LYS A 52 24.17 12.50 23.01
N GLY A 53 24.06 12.95 21.76
CA GLY A 53 25.06 12.70 20.71
C GLY A 53 26.20 13.72 20.68
N ILE A 54 26.16 14.75 21.53
CA ILE A 54 27.13 15.84 21.52
C ILE A 54 28.23 15.52 22.54
N LYS A 55 29.48 15.45 22.06
CA LYS A 55 30.64 15.34 22.94
C LYS A 55 30.94 16.71 23.55
N ILE A 56 30.57 16.89 24.81
CA ILE A 56 30.84 18.12 25.56
C ILE A 56 32.33 18.12 25.98
N PRO A 57 33.06 19.21 25.74
CA PRO A 57 34.45 19.34 26.21
C PRO A 57 34.54 19.37 27.73
N GLU A 58 35.70 18.97 28.28
CA GLU A 58 35.93 18.86 29.72
C GLU A 58 35.61 20.18 30.46
N GLY A 59 34.80 20.07 31.53
CA GLY A 59 34.30 21.20 32.31
C GLY A 59 33.23 22.06 31.63
N GLY A 60 32.86 21.79 30.37
CA GLY A 60 31.76 22.45 29.70
C GLY A 60 30.39 21.95 30.18
N LYS A 61 29.37 22.80 30.07
CA LYS A 61 27.96 22.46 30.39
C LYS A 61 27.02 22.97 29.30
N VAL A 62 25.97 22.21 28.98
CA VAL A 62 24.88 22.71 28.14
C VAL A 62 24.08 23.73 28.95
N THR A 63 23.88 24.91 28.39
CA THR A 63 23.13 25.98 29.05
C THR A 63 21.79 26.26 28.38
N ASN A 64 21.64 25.96 27.09
CA ASN A 64 20.41 26.22 26.36
C ASN A 64 20.25 25.31 25.14
N VAL A 65 19.01 24.99 24.78
CA VAL A 65 18.64 24.25 23.57
C VAL A 65 17.44 24.95 22.92
N GLU A 66 17.64 25.42 21.69
CA GLU A 66 16.66 26.21 20.95
C GLU A 66 16.32 25.57 19.60
N ASN A 67 15.24 26.06 18.96
CA ASN A 67 14.74 25.59 17.66
C ASN A 67 14.32 24.12 17.63
N ILE A 68 13.63 23.65 18.67
CA ILE A 68 13.07 22.29 18.69
C ILE A 68 11.99 22.19 17.58
N PRO A 69 12.18 21.33 16.57
CA PRO A 69 11.26 21.26 15.44
C PRO A 69 10.00 20.46 15.75
N ASP A 70 8.91 20.77 15.02
CA ASP A 70 7.74 19.90 14.94
C ASP A 70 8.07 18.64 14.12
N LEU A 71 7.74 17.46 14.64
CA LEU A 71 8.02 16.17 14.04
C LEU A 71 6.82 15.55 13.32
N THR A 72 5.68 16.23 13.28
CA THR A 72 4.45 15.74 12.65
C THR A 72 4.44 15.90 11.13
N THR A 73 5.37 16.69 10.58
CA THR A 73 5.51 16.93 9.14
C THR A 73 6.84 16.39 8.64
N PRO A 74 6.88 15.60 7.55
CA PRO A 74 8.12 15.06 7.00
C PRO A 74 9.00 16.13 6.34
N GLY A 75 10.29 15.82 6.17
CA GLY A 75 11.30 16.65 5.52
C GLY A 75 12.43 17.07 6.45
N LYS A 76 13.41 17.77 5.86
CA LYS A 76 14.52 18.39 6.59
C LYS A 76 13.97 19.53 7.44
N LYS A 77 14.39 19.56 8.70
CA LYS A 77 13.99 20.59 9.67
C LYS A 77 15.13 21.59 9.88
N ASP A 78 14.77 22.72 10.47
CA ASP A 78 15.77 23.64 10.98
C ASP A 78 16.63 22.94 12.05
N PRO A 79 17.96 23.09 12.01
CA PRO A 79 18.83 22.48 13.00
C PRO A 79 18.54 23.00 14.40
N VAL A 80 18.53 22.08 15.37
CA VAL A 80 18.44 22.41 16.79
C VAL A 80 19.75 23.06 17.22
N LYS A 81 19.67 24.22 17.89
CA LYS A 81 20.84 24.96 18.37
C LYS A 81 21.08 24.64 19.83
N VAL A 82 22.18 23.94 20.09
CA VAL A 82 22.63 23.64 21.45
C VAL A 82 23.75 24.60 21.83
N THR A 83 23.57 25.29 22.96
CA THR A 83 24.55 26.21 23.52
C THR A 83 25.29 25.54 24.66
N VAL A 84 26.62 25.54 24.58
CA VAL A 84 27.51 24.99 25.61
C VAL A 84 28.40 26.11 26.13
N GLU A 85 28.42 26.29 27.45
CA GLU A 85 29.32 27.20 28.14
C GLU A 85 30.56 26.43 28.62
N LEU A 86 31.75 26.96 28.34
CA LEU A 86 33.03 26.41 28.75
C LEU A 86 33.49 26.99 30.10
N PRO A 87 34.43 26.33 30.83
CA PRO A 87 34.93 26.81 32.12
C PRO A 87 35.52 28.22 32.11
N ASN A 88 35.96 28.70 30.95
CA ASN A 88 36.51 30.04 30.76
C ASN A 88 35.45 31.10 30.43
N GLY A 89 34.15 30.77 30.50
CA GLY A 89 33.04 31.65 30.14
C GLY A 89 32.79 31.81 28.65
N LYS A 90 33.57 31.16 27.77
CA LYS A 90 33.31 31.17 26.32
C LYS A 90 32.12 30.28 26.00
N VAL A 91 31.28 30.75 25.10
CA VAL A 91 30.09 30.01 24.65
C VAL A 91 30.33 29.43 23.25
N ILE A 92 29.90 28.19 23.03
CA ILE A 92 29.89 27.55 21.72
C ILE A 92 28.47 27.12 21.36
N THR A 93 28.09 27.33 20.10
CA THR A 93 26.86 26.77 19.53
C THR A 93 27.18 25.54 18.70
N VAL A 94 26.38 24.50 18.87
CA VAL A 94 26.40 23.25 18.12
C VAL A 94 25.04 23.12 17.43
N GLU A 95 25.05 23.01 16.11
CA GLU A 95 23.83 22.80 15.33
C GLU A 95 23.64 21.30 15.09
N VAL A 96 22.48 20.78 15.48
CA VAL A 96 22.10 19.37 15.31
C VAL A 96 21.09 19.27 14.18
N PRO A 97 21.46 18.73 13.01
CA PRO A 97 20.53 18.53 11.91
C PRO A 97 19.45 17.52 12.30
N VAL A 98 18.21 17.78 11.87
CA VAL A 98 17.06 16.90 12.09
C VAL A 98 16.35 16.66 10.77
N ASN A 99 16.06 15.40 10.46
CA ASN A 99 15.28 15.01 9.29
C ASN A 99 14.14 14.06 9.69
N VAL A 100 12.94 14.38 9.23
CA VAL A 100 11.74 13.60 9.49
C VAL A 100 11.38 12.79 8.25
N THR A 101 11.29 11.47 8.38
CA THR A 101 10.95 10.58 7.27
C THR A 101 9.45 10.37 7.17
N PRO A 102 8.86 10.36 5.96
CA PRO A 102 7.43 10.11 5.80
C PRO A 102 7.08 8.68 6.18
N VAL A 103 5.82 8.48 6.56
CA VAL A 103 5.22 7.15 6.76
C VAL A 103 4.33 6.86 5.55
N LYS A 104 4.52 5.70 4.94
CA LYS A 104 3.70 5.27 3.80
C LYS A 104 2.39 4.65 4.29
N GLU A 105 1.28 5.08 3.71
CA GLU A 105 -0.03 4.47 3.94
C GLU A 105 -0.09 3.04 3.39
N ILE A 106 -0.85 2.20 4.09
CA ILE A 106 -1.17 0.84 3.66
C ILE A 106 -2.54 0.85 3.00
N GLU A 107 -2.57 0.49 1.73
CA GLU A 107 -3.81 0.30 0.98
C GLU A 107 -3.93 -1.17 0.60
N THR A 108 -5.04 -1.80 1.01
CA THR A 108 -5.30 -3.22 0.75
C THR A 108 -6.77 -3.42 0.36
N PRO A 109 -7.10 -4.33 -0.58
CA PRO A 109 -8.48 -4.72 -0.76
C PRO A 109 -9.03 -5.43 0.49
N VAL A 110 -10.35 -5.48 0.62
CA VAL A 110 -11.03 -6.29 1.63
C VAL A 110 -10.47 -7.70 1.63
N THR A 111 -10.02 -8.13 2.81
CA THR A 111 -9.40 -9.44 3.01
C THR A 111 -9.77 -9.98 4.39
N SER A 112 -9.92 -11.31 4.47
CA SER A 112 -10.06 -12.04 5.73
C SER A 112 -8.71 -12.50 6.29
N THR A 113 -7.63 -12.36 5.50
CA THR A 113 -6.27 -12.68 5.94
C THR A 113 -5.71 -11.47 6.67
N PRO A 114 -5.44 -11.56 7.99
CA PRO A 114 -4.86 -10.46 8.73
C PRO A 114 -3.43 -10.18 8.26
N LEU A 115 -3.05 -8.90 8.25
CA LEU A 115 -1.65 -8.51 8.02
C LEU A 115 -0.80 -8.81 9.25
N THR A 116 0.48 -9.08 9.02
CA THR A 116 1.46 -9.32 10.07
C THR A 116 2.00 -8.00 10.64
N PRO A 117 2.57 -7.97 11.87
CA PRO A 117 3.23 -6.78 12.40
C PRO A 117 4.30 -6.20 11.46
N GLU A 118 5.00 -7.05 10.71
CA GLU A 118 6.02 -6.63 9.74
C GLU A 118 5.42 -5.86 8.55
N ASP A 119 4.20 -6.18 8.12
CA ASP A 119 3.54 -5.44 7.04
C ASP A 119 3.29 -3.98 7.42
N TYR A 120 3.01 -3.72 8.69
CA TYR A 120 2.81 -2.37 9.22
C TYR A 120 4.09 -1.56 9.36
N THR A 121 5.25 -2.21 9.49
CA THR A 121 6.54 -1.51 9.66
C THR A 121 7.27 -1.26 8.34
N LYS A 122 6.93 -1.99 7.26
CA LYS A 122 7.51 -1.79 5.91
C LYS A 122 7.37 -0.35 5.37
N GLY A 123 6.32 0.35 5.77
CA GLY A 123 6.07 1.74 5.38
C GLY A 123 6.84 2.79 6.20
N ILE A 124 7.62 2.37 7.21
CA ILE A 124 8.33 3.25 8.14
C ILE A 124 9.83 3.12 7.89
N LYS A 125 10.52 4.24 7.66
CA LYS A 125 11.99 4.25 7.66
C LYS A 125 12.52 4.33 9.09
N ILE A 126 12.96 3.19 9.62
CA ILE A 126 13.62 3.10 10.92
C ILE A 126 15.06 3.63 10.80
N PRO A 127 15.47 4.61 11.63
CA PRO A 127 16.84 5.14 11.60
C PRO A 127 17.86 4.09 12.02
N GLU A 128 19.10 4.23 11.54
CA GLU A 128 20.20 3.31 11.85
C GLU A 128 20.48 3.23 13.36
N GLY A 129 20.38 2.03 13.93
CA GLY A 129 20.50 1.78 15.37
C GLY A 129 19.17 1.85 16.14
N GLY A 130 18.09 2.24 15.48
CA GLY A 130 16.73 2.14 16.02
C GLY A 130 16.12 0.75 15.79
N LYS A 131 15.07 0.44 16.52
CA LYS A 131 14.33 -0.83 16.39
C LYS A 131 12.85 -0.64 16.69
N VAL A 132 12.01 -1.46 16.06
CA VAL A 132 10.59 -1.57 16.41
C VAL A 132 10.47 -2.43 17.65
N THR A 133 9.70 -1.97 18.63
CA THR A 133 9.50 -2.70 19.90
C THR A 133 8.08 -3.21 20.07
N ASN A 134 7.09 -2.59 19.41
CA ASN A 134 5.69 -3.00 19.52
C ASN A 134 4.85 -2.53 18.33
N VAL A 135 3.77 -3.25 18.03
CA VAL A 135 2.76 -2.89 17.03
C VAL A 135 1.37 -3.14 17.64
N GLU A 136 0.56 -2.10 17.73
CA GLU A 136 -0.77 -2.13 18.38
C GLU A 136 -1.83 -1.50 17.48
N ASN A 137 -3.10 -1.68 17.86
CA ASN A 137 -4.27 -1.16 17.14
C ASN A 137 -4.44 -1.74 15.72
N ILE A 138 -4.24 -3.05 15.56
CA ILE A 138 -4.40 -3.75 14.28
C ILE A 138 -5.89 -3.71 13.87
N PRO A 139 -6.24 -3.09 12.73
CA PRO A 139 -7.63 -2.92 12.32
C PRO A 139 -8.21 -4.19 11.68
N ASP A 140 -9.53 -4.31 11.70
CA ASP A 140 -10.27 -5.29 10.89
C ASP A 140 -10.23 -4.88 9.41
N LEU A 141 -9.80 -5.79 8.54
CA LEU A 141 -9.65 -5.59 7.09
C LEU A 141 -10.82 -6.15 6.27
N THR A 142 -11.85 -6.69 6.92
CA THR A 142 -13.02 -7.28 6.24
C THR A 142 -14.03 -6.24 5.75
N THR A 143 -13.92 -5.01 6.24
CA THR A 143 -14.82 -3.90 5.90
C THR A 143 -14.05 -2.79 5.15
N PRO A 144 -14.54 -2.30 4.00
CA PRO A 144 -13.92 -1.17 3.29
C PRO A 144 -13.93 0.12 4.10
N GLY A 145 -13.03 1.04 3.75
CA GLY A 145 -12.94 2.40 4.29
C GLY A 145 -11.60 2.70 4.95
N LYS A 146 -11.45 3.96 5.37
CA LYS A 146 -10.33 4.39 6.21
C LYS A 146 -10.45 3.74 7.59
N LYS A 147 -9.34 3.20 8.09
CA LYS A 147 -9.25 2.54 9.39
C LYS A 147 -8.54 3.43 10.39
N ASP A 148 -8.69 3.09 11.66
CA ASP A 148 -7.87 3.69 12.70
C ASP A 148 -6.39 3.38 12.42
N PRO A 149 -5.49 4.38 12.53
CA PRO A 149 -4.08 4.16 12.27
C PRO A 149 -3.48 3.13 13.23
N VAL A 150 -2.60 2.29 12.70
CA VAL A 150 -1.83 1.33 13.49
C VAL A 150 -0.74 2.08 14.24
N LYS A 151 -0.56 1.79 15.52
CA LYS A 151 0.46 2.42 16.36
C LYS A 151 1.69 1.52 16.40
N VAL A 152 2.80 2.03 15.87
CA VAL A 152 4.09 1.35 15.89
C VAL A 152 5.02 2.06 16.85
N THR A 153 5.49 1.34 17.86
CA THR A 153 6.45 1.87 18.84
C THR A 153 7.87 1.62 18.33
N VAL A 154 8.64 2.70 18.21
CA VAL A 154 10.03 2.67 17.72
C VAL A 154 10.95 3.23 18.80
N GLU A 155 11.99 2.48 19.15
CA GLU A 155 13.11 2.97 19.95
C GLU A 155 14.16 3.57 19.00
N LEU A 156 14.44 4.86 19.17
CA LEU A 156 15.45 5.61 18.42
C LEU A 156 16.87 5.28 18.90
N PRO A 157 17.92 5.57 18.12
CA PRO A 157 19.31 5.28 18.47
C PRO A 157 19.80 5.96 19.75
N ASN A 158 19.15 7.07 20.16
CA ASN A 158 19.42 7.78 21.41
C ASN A 158 18.65 7.20 22.63
N GLY A 159 18.01 6.04 22.46
CA GLY A 159 17.19 5.33 23.44
C GLY A 159 15.79 5.91 23.64
N LYS A 160 15.42 6.97 22.92
CA LYS A 160 14.09 7.57 23.04
C LYS A 160 13.05 6.70 22.34
N VAL A 161 11.95 6.42 23.02
CA VAL A 161 10.81 5.71 22.44
C VAL A 161 9.81 6.72 21.87
N ILE A 162 9.38 6.48 20.63
CA ILE A 162 8.36 7.26 19.92
C ILE A 162 7.24 6.37 19.42
N VAL A 163 6.07 6.95 19.17
CA VAL A 163 4.93 6.26 18.55
C VAL A 163 4.70 6.82 17.15
N VAL A 164 4.71 5.94 16.16
CA VAL A 164 4.47 6.23 14.75
C VAL A 164 3.07 5.72 14.39
N GLU A 165 2.25 6.58 13.79
CA GLU A 165 0.91 6.20 13.33
C GLU A 165 0.96 5.85 11.84
N VAL A 166 0.58 4.63 11.49
CA VAL A 166 0.53 4.14 10.10
C VAL A 166 -0.91 4.19 9.61
N PRO A 167 -1.24 5.04 8.62
CA PRO A 167 -2.58 5.07 8.04
C PRO A 167 -2.87 3.77 7.30
N VAL A 168 -4.11 3.29 7.43
CA VAL A 168 -4.59 2.08 6.74
C VAL A 168 -5.92 2.39 6.06
N THR A 169 -6.00 2.08 4.77
CA THR A 169 -7.23 2.18 3.98
C THR A 169 -7.55 0.83 3.35
N VAL A 170 -8.78 0.38 3.55
CA VAL A 170 -9.29 -0.85 2.93
C VAL A 170 -10.14 -0.49 1.73
N THR A 171 -9.73 -0.92 0.54
CA THR A 171 -10.51 -0.73 -0.67
C THR A 171 -11.56 -1.83 -0.80
N PRO A 172 -12.76 -1.54 -1.35
CA PRO A 172 -13.72 -2.58 -1.68
C PRO A 172 -13.07 -3.65 -2.54
N LYS A 173 -13.37 -4.93 -2.25
CA LYS A 173 -12.97 -6.01 -3.14
C LYS A 173 -13.51 -5.68 -4.53
N ALA A 174 -12.63 -5.67 -5.54
CA ALA A 174 -13.04 -5.46 -6.91
C ALA A 174 -14.18 -6.46 -7.21
N THR A 175 -15.38 -5.94 -7.41
CA THR A 175 -16.47 -6.76 -7.95
C THR A 175 -16.05 -7.08 -9.37
N PRO A 176 -15.89 -8.36 -9.75
CA PRO A 176 -15.62 -8.68 -11.15
C PRO A 176 -16.67 -7.96 -12.00
N ALA A 177 -16.24 -7.28 -13.05
CA ALA A 177 -17.19 -6.69 -13.99
C ALA A 177 -18.19 -7.77 -14.41
N PRO A 178 -19.49 -7.44 -14.59
CA PRO A 178 -20.45 -8.40 -15.10
C PRO A 178 -19.88 -9.05 -16.35
N ARG A 179 -19.64 -10.38 -16.30
CA ARG A 179 -19.19 -11.11 -17.49
C ARG A 179 -20.28 -10.94 -18.55
N GLU A 180 -19.88 -10.54 -19.76
CA GLU A 180 -20.82 -10.51 -20.87
C GLU A 180 -21.29 -11.94 -21.13
N THR A 181 -22.59 -12.20 -20.93
CA THR A 181 -23.19 -13.51 -21.12
C THR A 181 -23.85 -13.60 -22.47
N VAL A 182 -23.60 -14.70 -23.18
CA VAL A 182 -24.33 -15.10 -24.38
C VAL A 182 -25.64 -15.73 -23.93
N LYS A 183 -26.77 -15.29 -24.49
CA LYS A 183 -28.08 -15.90 -24.23
C LYS A 183 -28.50 -16.77 -25.40
N THR A 184 -29.22 -17.85 -25.13
CA THR A 184 -29.78 -18.72 -26.18
C THR A 184 -31.28 -18.88 -26.00
N THR A 185 -31.99 -18.95 -27.12
CA THR A 185 -33.42 -19.27 -27.17
C THR A 185 -33.62 -20.66 -27.76
N PRO A 186 -34.63 -21.43 -27.35
CA PRO A 186 -34.87 -22.76 -27.89
C PRO A 186 -35.37 -22.70 -29.34
N ILE A 187 -34.88 -23.60 -30.19
CA ILE A 187 -35.40 -23.82 -31.54
C ILE A 187 -36.59 -24.78 -31.45
N VAL A 188 -37.73 -24.36 -31.99
CA VAL A 188 -38.96 -25.17 -32.03
C VAL A 188 -39.42 -25.30 -33.47
N VAL A 189 -39.46 -26.52 -33.99
CA VAL A 189 -39.83 -26.81 -35.39
C VAL A 189 -40.75 -28.03 -35.48
N GLU A 190 -41.37 -28.27 -36.64
CA GLU A 190 -42.18 -29.46 -36.88
C GLU A 190 -41.34 -30.62 -37.44
N VAL A 191 -41.81 -31.86 -37.26
CA VAL A 191 -41.16 -33.07 -37.78
C VAL A 191 -40.85 -32.93 -39.28
N GLY A 192 -39.61 -33.23 -39.65
CA GLY A 192 -39.11 -33.15 -41.02
C GLY A 192 -38.68 -31.75 -41.47
N THR A 193 -38.76 -30.74 -40.61
CA THR A 193 -38.23 -29.39 -40.91
C THR A 193 -36.70 -29.39 -40.73
N PRO A 194 -35.90 -29.12 -41.78
CA PRO A 194 -34.45 -29.06 -41.65
C PRO A 194 -34.03 -27.82 -40.84
N ILE A 195 -33.03 -27.98 -39.96
CA ILE A 195 -32.43 -26.88 -39.19
C ILE A 195 -31.06 -26.54 -39.81
N GLY A 196 -30.87 -25.30 -40.24
CA GLY A 196 -29.59 -24.82 -40.76
C GLY A 196 -28.71 -24.15 -39.71
N LYS A 197 -27.42 -23.96 -40.03
CA LYS A 197 -26.49 -23.20 -39.17
C LYS A 197 -26.97 -21.77 -38.90
N ASP A 198 -27.61 -21.13 -39.87
CA ASP A 198 -28.12 -19.77 -39.70
C ASP A 198 -29.36 -19.71 -38.81
N ASP A 199 -30.17 -20.79 -38.75
CA ASP A 199 -31.28 -20.87 -37.81
C ASP A 199 -30.78 -21.01 -36.38
N VAL A 200 -29.70 -21.76 -36.16
CA VAL A 200 -29.02 -21.82 -34.85
C VAL A 200 -28.50 -20.44 -34.45
N LYS A 201 -27.83 -19.72 -35.36
CA LYS A 201 -27.28 -18.38 -35.06
C LYS A 201 -28.36 -17.37 -34.66
N LYS A 202 -29.55 -17.39 -35.27
CA LYS A 202 -30.68 -16.50 -34.90
C LYS A 202 -31.14 -16.68 -33.46
N HIS A 203 -30.88 -17.85 -32.87
CA HIS A 203 -31.26 -18.20 -31.51
C HIS A 203 -30.13 -17.99 -30.50
N VAL A 204 -29.04 -17.33 -30.90
CA VAL A 204 -27.91 -16.96 -30.04
C VAL A 204 -27.81 -15.43 -30.00
N GLU A 205 -28.09 -14.83 -28.85
CA GLU A 205 -27.94 -13.40 -28.61
C GLU A 205 -26.50 -13.10 -28.17
N LEU A 206 -25.77 -12.38 -29.03
CA LEU A 206 -24.37 -12.02 -28.81
C LEU A 206 -24.26 -10.64 -28.16
N PRO A 207 -23.37 -10.45 -27.17
CA PRO A 207 -23.01 -9.12 -26.69
C PRO A 207 -22.24 -8.33 -27.77
N LYS A 208 -22.15 -7.01 -27.61
CA LYS A 208 -21.59 -6.11 -28.63
C LYS A 208 -20.10 -6.44 -28.88
N GLY A 209 -19.77 -6.85 -30.10
CA GLY A 209 -18.40 -7.19 -30.51
C GLY A 209 -18.03 -8.67 -30.33
N ALA A 210 -18.96 -9.51 -29.85
CA ALA A 210 -18.77 -10.96 -29.89
C ALA A 210 -19.03 -11.52 -31.29
N GLU A 211 -18.37 -12.65 -31.59
CA GLU A 211 -18.49 -13.36 -32.86
C GLU A 211 -18.72 -14.86 -32.63
N ILE A 212 -19.59 -15.48 -33.44
CA ILE A 212 -19.75 -16.94 -33.45
C ILE A 212 -18.59 -17.53 -34.25
N VAL A 213 -17.80 -18.37 -33.59
CA VAL A 213 -16.63 -19.03 -34.17
C VAL A 213 -17.03 -20.34 -34.83
N GLU A 214 -17.90 -21.11 -34.17
CA GLU A 214 -18.23 -22.47 -34.60
C GLU A 214 -19.65 -22.85 -34.18
N VAL A 215 -20.38 -23.50 -35.09
CA VAL A 215 -21.66 -24.17 -34.79
C VAL A 215 -21.40 -25.67 -34.90
N GLY A 216 -21.68 -26.39 -33.81
CA GLY A 216 -21.52 -27.84 -33.70
C GLY A 216 -22.56 -28.63 -34.49
N GLU A 217 -22.68 -29.91 -34.14
CA GLU A 217 -23.60 -30.83 -34.82
C GLU A 217 -25.07 -30.44 -34.59
N ILE A 218 -25.86 -30.49 -35.66
CA ILE A 218 -27.28 -30.16 -35.65
C ILE A 218 -28.08 -31.46 -35.69
N PRO A 219 -29.00 -31.70 -34.75
CA PRO A 219 -29.75 -32.96 -34.68
C PRO A 219 -30.77 -33.09 -35.82
N ALA A 220 -31.06 -34.33 -36.21
CA ALA A 220 -32.12 -34.64 -37.18
C ALA A 220 -33.53 -34.47 -36.58
N THR A 221 -34.46 -33.99 -37.42
CA THR A 221 -35.84 -33.65 -37.04
C THR A 221 -36.89 -34.67 -37.48
N ASP A 222 -36.48 -35.89 -37.85
CA ASP A 222 -37.35 -36.95 -38.39
C ASP A 222 -38.33 -37.54 -37.35
N THR A 223 -38.06 -37.30 -36.06
CA THR A 223 -38.90 -37.75 -34.95
C THR A 223 -39.25 -36.58 -34.03
N ALA A 224 -40.46 -36.57 -33.50
CA ALA A 224 -40.89 -35.56 -32.53
C ALA A 224 -40.21 -35.76 -31.16
N GLY A 225 -40.13 -34.69 -30.37
CA GLY A 225 -39.60 -34.67 -29.00
C GLY A 225 -38.44 -33.69 -28.80
N GLN A 226 -37.88 -33.71 -27.59
CA GLN A 226 -36.67 -32.97 -27.26
C GLN A 226 -35.47 -33.61 -27.95
N LYS A 227 -34.64 -32.78 -28.59
CA LYS A 227 -33.45 -33.20 -29.33
C LYS A 227 -32.18 -32.77 -28.58
N PRO A 228 -31.02 -33.37 -28.88
CA PRO A 228 -29.73 -32.87 -28.40
C PRO A 228 -29.58 -31.38 -28.71
N SER A 229 -29.11 -30.60 -27.73
CA SER A 229 -28.84 -29.18 -27.93
C SER A 229 -27.68 -28.98 -28.91
N VAL A 230 -27.75 -27.92 -29.71
CA VAL A 230 -26.65 -27.53 -30.60
C VAL A 230 -25.62 -26.73 -29.81
N LYS A 231 -24.38 -27.19 -29.79
CA LYS A 231 -23.26 -26.49 -29.16
C LYS A 231 -22.75 -25.39 -30.08
N VAL A 232 -22.57 -24.18 -29.55
CA VAL A 232 -22.10 -23.01 -30.30
C VAL A 232 -20.92 -22.39 -29.55
N LYS A 233 -19.78 -22.23 -30.23
CA LYS A 233 -18.62 -21.52 -29.68
C LYS A 233 -18.69 -20.06 -30.05
N VAL A 234 -18.65 -19.19 -29.05
CA VAL A 234 -18.69 -17.74 -29.18
C VAL A 234 -17.41 -17.16 -28.63
N LYS A 235 -16.76 -16.30 -29.40
CA LYS A 235 -15.63 -15.50 -28.94
C LYS A 235 -16.14 -14.15 -28.47
N LEU A 236 -15.95 -13.87 -27.18
CA LEU A 236 -16.31 -12.61 -26.56
C LEU A 236 -15.33 -11.50 -26.96
N PRO A 237 -15.69 -10.22 -26.79
CA PRO A 237 -14.77 -9.10 -27.04
C PRO A 237 -13.48 -9.16 -26.22
N SER A 238 -13.51 -9.84 -25.07
CA SER A 238 -12.33 -10.14 -24.23
C SER A 238 -11.33 -11.09 -24.90
N GLY A 239 -11.71 -11.76 -25.99
CA GLY A 239 -10.96 -12.84 -26.63
C GLY A 239 -11.24 -14.23 -26.04
N GLU A 240 -12.01 -14.32 -24.95
CA GLU A 240 -12.43 -15.59 -24.34
C GLU A 240 -13.41 -16.34 -25.26
N ILE A 241 -13.23 -17.65 -25.42
CA ILE A 241 -14.15 -18.52 -26.16
C ILE A 241 -15.04 -19.27 -25.17
N VAL A 242 -16.35 -19.06 -25.27
CA VAL A 242 -17.38 -19.69 -24.46
C VAL A 242 -18.20 -20.66 -25.32
N GLU A 243 -18.50 -21.85 -24.82
CA GLU A 243 -19.42 -22.79 -25.45
C GLU A 243 -20.81 -22.64 -24.83
N VAL A 244 -21.83 -22.40 -25.65
CA VAL A 244 -23.23 -22.31 -25.24
C VAL A 244 -24.08 -23.37 -25.94
N GLU A 245 -25.15 -23.79 -25.29
CA GLU A 245 -26.07 -24.79 -25.81
C GLU A 245 -27.38 -24.14 -26.26
N VAL A 246 -27.79 -24.42 -27.49
CA VAL A 246 -29.08 -24.02 -28.06
C VAL A 246 -30.03 -25.22 -28.02
N PRO A 247 -31.05 -25.22 -27.15
CA PRO A 247 -31.98 -26.34 -27.06
C PRO A 247 -32.80 -26.50 -28.34
N VAL A 248 -33.11 -27.75 -28.72
CA VAL A 248 -33.92 -28.05 -29.91
C VAL A 248 -35.12 -28.91 -29.52
N THR A 249 -36.31 -28.53 -29.96
CA THR A 249 -37.57 -29.26 -29.75
C THR A 249 -38.31 -29.43 -31.07
N VAL A 250 -38.75 -30.67 -31.35
CA VAL A 250 -39.49 -31.01 -32.57
C VAL A 250 -40.92 -31.38 -32.21
N ASN A 251 -41.89 -30.63 -32.72
CA ASN A 251 -43.31 -30.87 -32.52
C ASN A 251 -43.88 -31.77 -33.61
N LEU A 252 -44.89 -32.57 -33.26
CA LEU A 252 -45.63 -33.37 -34.22
C LEU A 252 -46.51 -32.46 -35.08
N ASP A 253 -46.39 -32.54 -36.41
CA ASP A 253 -47.30 -31.82 -37.30
C ASP A 253 -48.74 -32.35 -37.12
N LEU A 254 -49.58 -31.50 -36.55
CA LEU A 254 -50.97 -31.81 -36.23
C LEU A 254 -51.83 -31.95 -37.50
N LEU A 255 -51.40 -31.35 -38.61
CA LEU A 255 -52.13 -31.31 -39.88
C LEU A 255 -51.98 -32.64 -40.64
N LEU A 256 -50.77 -33.21 -40.64
CA LEU A 256 -50.50 -34.58 -41.10
C LEU A 256 -51.19 -35.64 -40.22
N ALA A 257 -51.23 -35.44 -38.89
CA ALA A 257 -51.93 -36.34 -37.97
C ALA A 257 -53.45 -36.39 -38.21
N ARG A 258 -54.06 -35.24 -38.57
CA ARG A 258 -55.50 -35.17 -38.92
C ARG A 258 -55.82 -35.79 -40.29
N LYS A 259 -54.93 -35.64 -41.29
CA LYS A 259 -55.09 -36.27 -42.62
C LYS A 259 -55.02 -37.80 -42.59
N LYS A 260 -54.11 -38.39 -41.79
CA LYS A 260 -54.07 -39.86 -41.59
C LYS A 260 -55.36 -40.41 -40.98
N LYS A 261 -56.06 -39.61 -40.15
CA LYS A 261 -57.31 -40.01 -39.51
C LYS A 261 -58.54 -39.89 -40.42
N THR A 262 -58.46 -39.13 -41.52
CA THR A 262 -59.57 -38.93 -42.48
C THR A 262 -59.48 -39.82 -43.72
N ASN A 263 -58.29 -40.31 -44.09
CA ASN A 263 -58.12 -41.27 -45.20
C ASN A 263 -58.29 -42.75 -44.79
N SER A 264 -58.66 -43.00 -43.54
CA SER A 264 -58.95 -44.34 -42.99
C SER A 264 -60.42 -44.40 -42.59
N ASN A 265 -61.31 -44.23 -43.57
CA ASN A 265 -62.75 -44.50 -43.42
C ASN A 265 -63.31 -44.99 -44.75
#